data_AF-A0A377Q2E0-F1
#
_entry.id   AF-A0A377Q2E0-F1
#
_cell.length_a   1.000
_cell.length_b   1.000
_cell.length_c   1.000
_cell.angle_alpha   90.00
_cell.angle_beta   90.00
_cell.angle_gamma   90.00
#
_symmetry.space_group_name_H-M   'P 1'
#
loop_
_entity.id
_entity.type
_entity.pdbx_description
1 polymer ?
#
loop_
_entity_poly.entity_id
_entity_poly.type
_entity_poly.pdbx_seq_one_letter_code
_entity_poly.pdbx_strand_id
1 'polypeptide(L)'
;MEILPQTTQENEKIYLLDENIAICENGKILYYDIIGHLHDTNYECVVNNINQDTNPNIIKQKIINLESIMIDFFIIDLVHNTINNYPFTFVNNGAIEYKGFLINLDTLEVAKPQELKADNEMEAYLEAKEVDYNFDEETQKAIKSIILAIYREQIDNFVDYQEMVKYLDSKHSIL
;
A
#
# COMPACT_ATOMS: atom_id res chain seq x y z
N MET A 1 -19.66 12.39 8.43
CA MET A 1 -18.38 13.07 8.72
C MET A 1 -18.43 14.47 8.13
N GLU A 2 -17.75 15.43 8.74
CA GLU A 2 -17.69 16.80 8.20
C GLU A 2 -16.67 16.86 7.06
N ILE A 3 -17.02 17.52 5.95
CA ILE A 3 -16.10 17.75 4.83
C ILE A 3 -15.26 18.98 5.17
N LEU A 4 -13.94 18.83 5.11
CA LEU A 4 -13.04 19.96 5.27
C LEU A 4 -13.03 20.83 3.99
N PRO A 5 -12.83 22.15 4.12
CA PRO A 5 -12.81 23.06 2.98
C PRO A 5 -11.60 22.86 2.05
N GLN A 6 -10.62 22.07 2.49
CA GLN A 6 -9.39 21.76 1.76
C GLN A 6 -9.55 20.48 0.94
N THR A 7 -8.84 20.39 -0.19
CA THR A 7 -8.76 19.19 -1.04
C THR A 7 -7.31 18.80 -1.26
N THR A 8 -7.07 17.55 -1.65
CA THR A 8 -5.73 17.12 -2.11
C THR A 8 -5.37 17.79 -3.44
N GLN A 9 -4.11 17.64 -3.89
CA GLN A 9 -3.67 18.11 -5.20
C GLN A 9 -4.44 17.48 -6.36
N GLU A 10 -5.01 16.29 -6.13
CA GLU A 10 -5.82 15.54 -7.09
C GLU A 10 -7.33 15.88 -6.98
N ASN A 11 -7.68 16.94 -6.23
CA ASN A 11 -9.05 17.36 -5.92
C ASN A 11 -9.88 16.35 -5.13
N GLU A 12 -9.24 15.45 -4.38
CA GLU A 12 -9.96 14.53 -3.49
C GLU A 12 -10.45 15.29 -2.26
N LYS A 13 -11.65 14.95 -1.82
CA LYS A 13 -12.20 15.53 -0.58
C LYS A 13 -11.53 14.92 0.64
N ILE A 14 -11.44 15.76 1.67
CA ILE A 14 -10.93 15.38 2.99
C ILE A 14 -12.09 15.45 3.98
N TYR A 15 -12.26 14.40 4.77
CA TYR A 15 -13.30 14.30 5.80
C TYR A 15 -12.66 14.26 7.18
N LEU A 16 -13.22 15.01 8.13
CA LEU A 16 -12.82 14.95 9.53
C LEU A 16 -13.39 13.68 10.17
N LEU A 17 -12.52 12.77 10.60
CA LEU A 17 -12.87 11.51 11.25
C LEU A 17 -12.92 11.65 12.78
N ASP A 18 -12.05 12.49 13.32
CA ASP A 18 -11.90 12.80 14.75
C ASP A 18 -11.21 14.16 14.92
N GLU A 19 -11.04 14.65 16.14
CA GLU A 19 -10.49 16.00 16.40
C GLU A 19 -9.17 16.26 15.65
N ASN A 20 -8.25 15.28 15.65
CA ASN A 20 -6.92 15.39 15.04
C ASN A 20 -6.70 14.44 13.86
N ILE A 21 -7.75 13.73 13.41
CA ILE A 21 -7.62 12.72 12.35
C ILE A 21 -8.58 13.06 11.21
N ALA A 22 -8.01 13.14 10.01
CA ALA A 22 -8.74 13.30 8.78
C ALA A 22 -8.47 12.14 7.81
N ILE A 23 -9.36 11.98 6.84
CA ILE A 23 -9.29 10.91 5.85
C ILE A 23 -9.67 11.42 4.46
N CYS A 24 -8.90 11.04 3.45
CA CYS A 24 -9.19 11.34 2.04
C CYS A 24 -10.20 10.34 1.44
N GLU A 25 -10.82 10.69 0.30
CA GLU A 25 -11.72 9.79 -0.45
C GLU A 25 -11.06 8.45 -0.84
N ASN A 26 -9.75 8.46 -1.10
CA ASN A 26 -8.95 7.26 -1.39
C ASN A 26 -8.50 6.46 -0.16
N GLY A 27 -8.88 6.89 1.05
CA GLY A 27 -8.55 6.19 2.29
C GLY A 27 -7.27 6.64 2.98
N LYS A 28 -6.48 7.56 2.41
CA LYS A 28 -5.28 8.10 3.07
C LYS A 28 -5.65 8.75 4.41
N ILE A 29 -4.97 8.36 5.48
CA ILE A 29 -5.14 8.96 6.80
C ILE A 29 -4.17 10.13 6.96
N LEU A 30 -4.71 11.24 7.47
CA LEU A 30 -3.98 12.47 7.75
C LEU A 30 -4.12 12.82 9.24
N TYR A 31 -3.09 13.45 9.80
CA TYR A 31 -3.03 13.81 11.21
C TYR A 31 -2.77 15.30 11.40
N TYR A 32 -3.55 15.95 12.26
CA TYR A 32 -3.30 17.32 12.70
C TYR A 32 -2.55 17.31 14.04
N ASP A 33 -1.41 17.99 14.10
CA ASP A 33 -0.72 18.17 15.37
C ASP A 33 -1.37 19.25 16.26
N ILE A 34 -0.82 19.42 17.46
CA ILE A 34 -1.33 20.34 18.48
C ILE A 34 -1.33 21.82 18.06
N ILE A 35 -0.58 22.19 17.02
CA ILE A 35 -0.54 23.56 16.47
C ILE A 35 -1.37 23.67 15.17
N GLY A 36 -2.03 22.59 14.75
CA GLY A 36 -2.91 22.54 13.60
C GLY A 36 -2.19 22.30 12.27
N HIS A 37 -0.93 21.85 12.28
CA HIS A 37 -0.28 21.43 11.04
C HIS A 37 -0.73 20.02 10.63
N LEU A 38 -0.99 19.87 9.35
CA LEU A 38 -1.40 18.62 8.73
C LEU A 38 -0.16 17.80 8.33
N HIS A 39 -0.14 16.54 8.74
CA HIS A 39 0.92 15.58 8.46
C HIS A 39 0.35 14.42 7.65
N ASP A 40 1.10 14.02 6.63
CA ASP A 40 0.89 12.75 5.96
C ASP A 40 1.26 11.61 6.91
N THR A 41 0.48 10.53 6.86
CA THR A 41 0.75 9.32 7.65
C THR A 41 0.98 8.12 6.73
N ASN A 42 1.58 7.07 7.29
CA ASN A 42 1.73 5.78 6.62
C ASN A 42 0.51 4.87 6.86
N TYR A 43 -0.62 5.43 7.31
CA TYR A 43 -1.84 4.68 7.56
C TYR A 43 -2.85 4.92 6.43
N GLU A 44 -3.59 3.87 6.10
CA GLU A 44 -4.59 3.89 5.04
C GLU A 44 -5.83 3.11 5.48
N CYS A 45 -7.01 3.59 5.11
CA CYS A 45 -8.26 2.84 5.27
C CYS A 45 -8.61 2.12 3.97
N VAL A 46 -8.83 0.81 4.05
CA VAL A 46 -9.14 -0.02 2.87
C VAL A 46 -10.64 -0.05 2.54
N VAL A 47 -11.43 0.89 3.05
CA VAL A 47 -12.85 1.02 2.73
C VAL A 47 -12.99 1.74 1.39
N ASN A 48 -13.65 1.10 0.43
CA ASN A 48 -13.91 1.70 -0.86
C ASN A 48 -14.93 2.85 -0.77
N ASN A 49 -14.73 3.88 -1.62
CA ASN A 49 -15.66 4.99 -1.84
C ASN A 49 -16.01 5.78 -0.56
N ILE A 50 -15.00 6.18 0.22
CA ILE A 50 -15.19 6.98 1.44
C ILE A 50 -15.83 8.32 1.08
N ASN A 51 -16.93 8.64 1.76
CA ASN A 51 -17.68 9.87 1.58
C ASN A 51 -18.28 10.35 2.92
N GLN A 52 -19.00 11.47 2.89
CA GLN A 52 -19.58 12.10 4.08
C GLN A 52 -20.53 11.18 4.87
N ASP A 53 -21.17 10.22 4.19
CA ASP A 53 -22.16 9.29 4.75
C ASP A 53 -21.52 7.97 5.21
N THR A 54 -20.23 7.74 4.93
CA THR A 54 -19.50 6.56 5.41
C THR A 54 -19.44 6.56 6.93
N ASN A 55 -19.79 5.43 7.55
CA ASN A 55 -19.80 5.29 9.00
C ASN A 55 -18.36 5.37 9.57
N PRO A 56 -18.05 6.35 10.44
CA PRO A 56 -16.72 6.50 11.05
C PRO A 56 -16.21 5.22 11.74
N ASN A 57 -17.10 4.44 12.37
CA ASN A 57 -16.68 3.23 13.07
C ASN A 57 -16.18 2.14 12.11
N ILE A 58 -16.73 2.07 10.89
CA ILE A 58 -16.24 1.13 9.87
C ILE A 58 -14.84 1.54 9.41
N ILE A 59 -14.62 2.85 9.20
CA ILE A 59 -13.31 3.39 8.85
C ILE A 59 -12.28 3.03 9.92
N LYS A 60 -12.59 3.34 11.19
CA LYS A 60 -11.70 3.07 12.34
C LYS A 60 -11.34 1.59 12.50
N GLN A 61 -12.16 0.66 12.02
CA GLN A 61 -11.92 -0.79 12.08
C GLN A 61 -11.16 -1.34 10.86
N LYS A 62 -10.94 -0.52 9.83
CA LYS A 62 -10.40 -0.93 8.53
C LYS A 62 -9.14 -0.16 8.15
N ILE A 63 -8.43 0.36 9.15
CA ILE A 63 -7.14 1.03 8.95
C ILE A 63 -6.01 0.02 9.02
N ILE A 64 -5.05 0.16 8.13
CA ILE A 64 -3.82 -0.63 8.05
C ILE A 64 -2.62 0.30 8.17
N ASN A 65 -1.47 -0.25 8.57
CA ASN A 65 -0.17 0.44 8.48
C ASN A 65 0.56 -0.05 7.23
N LEU A 66 0.88 0.86 6.31
CA LEU A 66 1.57 0.55 5.06
C LEU A 66 3.01 0.06 5.27
N GLU A 67 3.61 0.33 6.44
CA GLU A 67 4.95 -0.18 6.80
C GLU A 67 4.93 -1.61 7.33
N SER A 68 3.75 -2.16 7.67
CA SER A 68 3.65 -3.45 8.34
C SER A 68 2.37 -4.21 8.01
N ILE A 69 2.07 -4.36 6.73
CA ILE A 69 0.94 -5.18 6.25
C ILE A 69 1.27 -6.66 6.45
N MET A 70 0.37 -7.41 7.07
CA MET A 70 0.49 -8.85 7.30
C MET A 70 -0.44 -9.60 6.35
N ILE A 71 0.13 -10.52 5.56
CA ILE A 71 -0.62 -11.42 4.68
C ILE A 71 0.03 -12.80 4.81
N ASP A 72 -0.75 -13.78 5.26
CA ASP A 72 -0.28 -15.10 5.69
C ASP A 72 0.82 -14.97 6.77
N PHE A 73 2.07 -15.32 6.44
CA PHE A 73 3.23 -15.21 7.32
C PHE A 73 4.27 -14.19 6.83
N PHE A 74 3.86 -13.34 5.87
CA PHE A 74 4.71 -12.30 5.32
C PHE A 74 4.36 -10.94 5.92
N ILE A 75 5.40 -10.18 6.25
CA ILE A 75 5.30 -8.77 6.63
C ILE A 75 5.77 -7.95 5.43
N ILE A 76 4.88 -7.15 4.89
CA ILE A 76 5.10 -6.31 3.72
C ILE A 76 5.12 -4.84 4.16
N ASP A 77 6.18 -4.15 3.76
CA ASP A 77 6.36 -2.71 3.91
C ASP A 77 6.29 -2.08 2.52
N LEU A 78 5.21 -1.37 2.24
CA LEU A 78 4.98 -0.69 0.96
C LEU A 78 5.56 0.73 0.94
N VAL A 79 5.99 1.27 2.08
CA VAL A 79 6.67 2.57 2.15
C VAL A 79 8.13 2.39 1.72
N HIS A 80 8.76 1.29 2.16
CA HIS A 80 10.16 0.97 1.87
C HIS A 80 10.32 -0.15 0.83
N ASN A 81 9.22 -0.67 0.28
CA ASN A 81 9.16 -1.74 -0.71
C ASN A 81 9.92 -3.00 -0.28
N THR A 82 9.57 -3.56 0.86
CA THR A 82 10.15 -4.82 1.35
C THR A 82 9.11 -5.87 1.73
N ILE A 83 9.49 -7.13 1.63
CA ILE A 83 8.75 -8.29 2.16
C ILE A 83 9.70 -9.11 3.04
N ASN A 84 9.37 -9.29 4.32
CA ASN A 84 10.25 -9.90 5.31
C ASN A 84 11.68 -9.32 5.28
N ASN A 85 11.80 -8.00 5.11
CA ASN A 85 13.05 -7.24 4.93
C ASN A 85 13.82 -7.50 3.63
N TYR A 86 13.27 -8.25 2.67
CA TYR A 86 13.83 -8.37 1.32
C TYR A 86 13.20 -7.35 0.38
N PRO A 87 13.99 -6.58 -0.37
CA PRO A 87 13.46 -5.54 -1.25
C PRO A 87 12.74 -6.12 -2.46
N PHE A 88 11.70 -5.42 -2.89
CA PHE A 88 11.14 -5.46 -4.23
C PHE A 88 11.12 -4.03 -4.79
N THR A 89 10.97 -3.87 -6.10
CA THR A 89 10.99 -2.55 -6.73
C THR A 89 9.81 -2.38 -7.66
N PHE A 90 9.23 -1.18 -7.71
CA PHE A 90 8.31 -0.82 -8.78
C PHE A 90 9.12 -0.43 -10.01
N VAL A 91 8.97 -1.18 -11.10
CA VAL A 91 9.61 -0.86 -12.39
C VAL A 91 8.83 0.25 -13.08
N ASN A 92 7.50 0.19 -12.96
CA ASN A 92 6.56 1.23 -13.37
C ASN A 92 5.23 1.02 -12.61
N ASN A 93 4.20 1.80 -12.94
CA ASN A 93 2.89 1.70 -12.27
C ASN A 93 2.18 0.35 -12.44
N GLY A 94 2.56 -0.46 -13.43
CA GLY A 94 1.94 -1.75 -13.75
C GLY A 94 2.86 -2.96 -13.53
N ALA A 95 4.08 -2.79 -13.01
CA ALA A 95 5.01 -3.89 -12.84
C ALA A 95 5.96 -3.71 -11.65
N ILE A 96 6.26 -4.83 -10.99
CA ILE A 96 7.27 -4.91 -9.92
C ILE A 96 8.37 -5.91 -10.28
N GLU A 97 9.55 -5.73 -9.70
CA GLU A 97 10.63 -6.70 -9.72
C GLU A 97 10.90 -7.24 -8.32
N TYR A 98 11.02 -8.57 -8.20
CA TYR A 98 11.37 -9.25 -6.95
C TYR A 98 12.21 -10.50 -7.22
N LYS A 99 13.35 -10.65 -6.53
CA LYS A 99 14.29 -11.78 -6.69
C LYS A 99 14.64 -12.09 -8.16
N GLY A 100 14.78 -11.06 -8.99
CA GLY A 100 15.08 -11.21 -10.43
C GLY A 100 13.91 -11.75 -11.25
N PHE A 101 12.68 -11.58 -10.78
CA PHE A 101 11.46 -11.80 -11.54
C PHE A 101 10.74 -10.47 -11.75
N LEU A 102 10.25 -10.24 -12.95
CA LEU A 102 9.36 -9.16 -13.31
C LEU A 102 7.92 -9.67 -13.21
N ILE A 103 7.06 -8.96 -12.48
CA ILE A 103 5.67 -9.32 -12.23
C ILE A 103 4.79 -8.20 -12.76
N ASN A 104 3.90 -8.52 -13.71
CA ASN A 104 2.91 -7.58 -14.23
C ASN A 104 1.70 -7.55 -13.29
N LEU A 105 1.36 -6.38 -12.77
CA LEU A 105 0.27 -6.21 -11.80
C LEU A 105 -1.11 -6.29 -12.44
N ASP A 106 -1.25 -5.98 -13.74
CA ASP A 106 -2.52 -6.04 -14.46
C ASP A 106 -2.88 -7.48 -14.86
N THR A 107 -1.89 -8.24 -15.36
CA THR A 107 -2.09 -9.61 -15.87
C THR A 107 -1.77 -10.68 -14.84
N LEU A 108 -1.06 -10.32 -13.76
CA LEU A 108 -0.51 -11.24 -12.75
C LEU A 108 0.48 -12.27 -13.32
N GLU A 109 0.97 -12.04 -14.54
CA GLU A 109 2.00 -12.87 -15.18
C GLU A 109 3.38 -12.54 -14.61
N VAL A 110 4.22 -13.58 -14.47
CA VAL A 110 5.58 -13.47 -13.95
C VAL A 110 6.58 -13.92 -15.01
N ALA A 111 7.60 -13.11 -15.24
CA ALA A 111 8.69 -13.36 -16.18
C ALA A 111 10.04 -13.22 -15.45
N LYS A 112 11.12 -13.83 -15.96
CA LYS A 112 12.48 -13.39 -15.60
C LYS A 112 12.95 -12.35 -16.61
N PRO A 113 13.65 -11.29 -16.20
CA PRO A 113 14.46 -10.55 -17.14
C PRO A 113 15.47 -11.54 -17.72
N GLN A 114 15.30 -11.92 -18.99
CA GLN A 114 16.37 -12.61 -19.69
C GLN A 114 17.59 -11.67 -19.74
N GLU A 115 18.81 -12.20 -19.78
CA GLU A 115 19.93 -11.41 -20.30
C GLU A 115 19.58 -11.06 -21.76
N LEU A 116 18.97 -9.90 -21.97
CA LEU A 116 18.35 -9.55 -23.24
C LEU A 116 19.38 -9.45 -24.36
N LYS A 117 19.12 -10.16 -25.45
CA LYS A 117 19.65 -9.83 -26.78
C LYS A 117 18.63 -9.04 -27.63
N ALA A 118 17.45 -8.74 -27.10
CA ALA A 118 16.36 -8.10 -27.83
C ALA A 118 16.36 -6.57 -27.70
N ASP A 119 16.05 -5.89 -28.80
CA ASP A 119 16.17 -4.44 -28.95
C ASP A 119 14.98 -3.63 -28.34
N ASN A 120 13.93 -4.28 -27.80
CA ASN A 120 12.82 -3.60 -27.11
C ASN A 120 12.12 -4.44 -26.01
N GLU A 121 11.35 -3.75 -25.15
CA GLU A 121 10.71 -4.29 -23.94
C GLU A 121 9.57 -5.30 -24.17
N MET A 122 8.83 -5.21 -25.29
CA MET A 122 7.71 -6.12 -25.58
C MET A 122 8.22 -7.47 -26.12
N GLU A 123 9.24 -7.46 -26.97
CA GLU A 123 9.91 -8.68 -27.43
C GLU A 123 10.65 -9.38 -26.29
N ALA A 124 11.31 -8.62 -25.42
CA ALA A 124 11.91 -9.10 -24.18
C ALA A 124 10.92 -9.88 -23.28
N TYR A 125 9.71 -9.34 -23.12
CA TYR A 125 8.65 -9.98 -22.34
C TYR A 125 8.15 -11.28 -22.97
N LEU A 126 7.98 -11.30 -24.30
CA LEU A 126 7.53 -12.48 -25.04
C LEU A 126 8.57 -13.60 -25.02
N GLU A 127 9.87 -13.28 -25.17
CA GLU A 127 10.96 -14.27 -25.08
C GLU A 127 11.04 -14.87 -23.67
N ALA A 128 10.88 -14.05 -22.62
CA ALA A 128 10.87 -14.52 -21.23
C ALA A 128 9.69 -15.44 -20.90
N LYS A 129 8.55 -15.29 -21.60
CA LYS A 129 7.33 -16.09 -21.40
C LYS A 129 7.44 -17.53 -21.92
N GLU A 130 8.38 -17.84 -22.81
CA GLU A 130 8.58 -19.19 -23.35
C GLU A 130 9.31 -20.15 -22.39
N VAL A 131 9.86 -19.65 -21.29
CA VAL A 131 10.61 -20.47 -20.33
C VAL A 131 9.74 -20.79 -19.12
N ASP A 132 9.35 -22.07 -18.99
CA ASP A 132 8.61 -22.59 -17.85
C ASP A 132 9.54 -22.61 -16.62
N TYR A 133 9.54 -21.52 -15.85
CA TYR A 133 10.38 -21.38 -14.66
C TYR A 133 9.69 -22.04 -13.46
N ASN A 134 10.33 -23.05 -12.89
CA ASN A 134 9.94 -23.56 -11.58
C ASN A 134 10.24 -22.51 -10.50
N PHE A 135 9.19 -21.89 -9.96
CA PHE A 135 9.26 -21.14 -8.72
C PHE A 135 9.55 -22.09 -7.57
N ASP A 136 10.44 -21.72 -6.65
CA ASP A 136 10.34 -22.30 -5.32
C ASP A 136 9.04 -21.80 -4.68
N GLU A 137 8.39 -22.67 -3.89
CA GLU A 137 7.07 -22.41 -3.32
C GLU A 137 7.05 -21.15 -2.44
N GLU A 138 8.17 -20.83 -1.77
CA GLU A 138 8.29 -19.66 -0.91
C GLU A 138 8.29 -18.36 -1.74
N THR A 139 9.06 -18.31 -2.84
CA THR A 139 9.07 -17.16 -3.75
C THR A 139 7.71 -16.94 -4.39
N GLN A 140 7.00 -17.99 -4.78
CA GLN A 140 5.64 -17.85 -5.33
C GLN A 140 4.67 -17.26 -4.30
N LYS A 141 4.72 -17.73 -3.06
CA LYS A 141 3.91 -17.19 -1.96
C LYS A 141 4.26 -15.73 -1.68
N ALA A 142 5.55 -15.40 -1.63
CA ALA A 142 6.02 -14.03 -1.43
C ALA A 142 5.49 -13.08 -2.52
N ILE A 143 5.62 -13.44 -3.80
CA ILE A 143 5.08 -12.65 -4.92
C ILE A 143 3.58 -12.43 -4.75
N LYS A 144 2.83 -13.50 -4.45
CA LYS A 144 1.39 -13.41 -4.22
C LYS A 144 1.06 -12.45 -3.07
N SER A 145 1.79 -12.52 -1.95
CA SER A 145 1.60 -11.63 -0.81
C SER A 145 1.93 -10.17 -1.14
N ILE A 146 2.96 -9.89 -1.94
CA ILE A 146 3.25 -8.52 -2.42
C ILE A 146 2.06 -7.99 -3.24
N ILE A 147 1.58 -8.77 -4.21
CA ILE A 147 0.44 -8.38 -5.07
C ILE A 147 -0.80 -8.08 -4.22
N LEU A 148 -1.15 -8.98 -3.30
CA LEU A 148 -2.28 -8.80 -2.39
C LEU A 148 -2.12 -7.54 -1.53
N ALA A 149 -0.93 -7.27 -1.03
CA ALA A 149 -0.65 -6.05 -0.28
C ALA A 149 -0.86 -4.80 -1.13
N ILE A 150 -0.35 -4.77 -2.36
CA ILE A 150 -0.51 -3.65 -3.31
C ILE A 150 -2.01 -3.37 -3.56
N TYR A 151 -2.80 -4.41 -3.79
CA TYR A 151 -4.24 -4.29 -4.03
C TYR A 151 -5.10 -4.16 -2.76
N ARG A 152 -4.48 -4.16 -1.57
CA ARG A 152 -5.16 -4.11 -0.27
C ARG A 152 -6.14 -5.26 -0.02
N GLU A 153 -5.81 -6.43 -0.55
CA GLU A 153 -6.61 -7.64 -0.46
C GLU A 153 -6.05 -8.61 0.58
N GLN A 154 -6.93 -9.34 1.26
CA GLN A 154 -6.57 -10.42 2.19
C GLN A 154 -5.59 -10.01 3.32
N ILE A 155 -5.73 -8.78 3.82
CA ILE A 155 -4.92 -8.28 4.93
C ILE A 155 -5.39 -8.89 6.25
N ASP A 156 -4.45 -9.45 7.01
CA ASP A 156 -4.72 -10.16 8.26
C ASP A 156 -4.67 -9.24 9.49
N ASN A 157 -4.03 -8.08 9.38
CA ASN A 157 -3.86 -7.14 10.50
C ASN A 157 -4.47 -5.76 10.23
N PHE A 158 -5.47 -5.40 11.03
CA PHE A 158 -5.96 -4.03 11.14
C PHE A 158 -5.38 -3.39 12.40
N VAL A 159 -5.11 -2.09 12.32
CA VAL A 159 -4.53 -1.32 13.41
C VAL A 159 -5.61 -0.99 14.43
N ASP A 160 -5.29 -1.08 15.72
CA ASP A 160 -6.15 -0.50 16.75
C ASP A 160 -6.12 1.02 16.64
N TYR A 161 -7.28 1.60 16.38
CA TYR A 161 -7.40 3.03 16.13
C TYR A 161 -6.88 3.89 17.29
N GLN A 162 -7.11 3.48 18.54
CA GLN A 162 -6.68 4.26 19.71
C GLN A 162 -5.17 4.17 19.92
N GLU A 163 -4.56 3.02 19.63
CA GLU A 163 -3.10 2.88 19.63
C GLU A 163 -2.45 3.71 18.52
N MET A 164 -3.06 3.74 17.32
CA MET A 164 -2.60 4.60 16.21
C MET A 164 -2.60 6.08 16.61
N VAL A 165 -3.70 6.58 17.17
CA VAL A 165 -3.81 7.99 17.59
C VAL A 165 -2.73 8.33 18.61
N LYS A 166 -2.55 7.49 19.65
CA LYS A 166 -1.49 7.69 20.66
C LYS A 166 -0.09 7.71 20.04
N TYR A 167 0.17 6.83 19.08
CA TYR A 167 1.44 6.80 18.38
C TYR A 167 1.68 8.09 17.59
N LEU A 168 0.70 8.54 16.81
CA LEU A 168 0.77 9.78 16.03
C LEU A 168 0.96 11.00 16.95
N ASP A 169 0.18 11.09 18.02
CA ASP A 169 0.35 12.13 19.04
C ASP A 169 1.80 12.14 19.56
N SER A 170 2.33 10.99 19.97
CA SER A 170 3.69 10.90 20.51
C SER A 170 4.79 11.31 19.52
N LYS A 171 4.59 11.05 18.22
CA LYS A 171 5.57 11.35 17.16
C LYS A 171 5.63 12.84 16.83
N HIS A 172 4.51 13.55 17.02
CA HIS A 172 4.32 14.94 16.64
C HIS A 172 4.12 15.89 17.84
N SER A 173 4.25 15.39 19.08
CA SER A 173 4.14 16.20 20.31
C SER A 173 5.40 16.99 20.68
N ILE A 174 6.39 17.09 19.79
CA ILE A 174 7.66 17.78 20.11
C ILE A 174 7.50 19.29 19.82
N LEU A 175 7.30 20.06 20.89
CA LEU A 175 7.68 21.48 21.01
C LEU A 175 9.09 21.59 21.59
#